data_AF-A0A946HC08-F1
#
_entry.id   AF-A0A946HC08-F1
#
_cell.length_a   1.000
_cell.length_b   1.000
_cell.length_c   1.000
_cell.angle_alpha   90.00
_cell.angle_beta   90.00
_cell.angle_gamma   90.00
#
_symmetry.space_group_name_H-M   'P 1'
#
loop_
_entity.id
_entity.type
_entity.pdbx_description
1 polymer ?
#
loop_
_entity_poly.entity_id
_entity_poly.type
_entity_poly.pdbx_seq_one_letter_code
_entity_poly.pdbx_strand_id
1 'polypeptide(L)' 'QAIDRAAMKSGLAGTDDYLSEWRKVQTATIDGDAIAIADAEAERLEAEYDHELVKTLIANNGRA' A
#
# COMPACT_ATOMS: atom_id res chain seq x y z
N GLN A 1 9.38 -1.97 -4.54
CA GLN A 1 9.34 -2.95 -5.65
C GLN A 1 8.12 -3.88 -5.62
N ALA A 2 7.37 -4.02 -4.52
CA ALA A 2 6.17 -4.86 -4.49
C ALA A 2 5.06 -4.37 -5.45
N ILE A 3 4.87 -3.05 -5.50
CA ILE A 3 3.91 -2.37 -6.38
C ILE A 3 4.20 -2.70 -7.87
N ASP A 4 5.45 -2.56 -8.30
CA ASP A 4 5.86 -2.86 -9.69
C ASP A 4 5.58 -4.33 -10.06
N ARG A 5 5.82 -5.26 -9.13
CA ARG A 5 5.57 -6.70 -9.34
C ARG A 5 4.07 -7.01 -9.44
N ALA A 6 3.24 -6.36 -8.64
CA ALA A 6 1.79 -6.52 -8.72
C ALA A 6 1.24 -5.95 -10.05
N ALA A 7 1.72 -4.78 -10.48
CA ALA A 7 1.31 -4.15 -11.74
C ALA A 7 1.75 -4.95 -12.98
N MET A 8 2.98 -5.50 -12.98
CA MET A 8 3.44 -6.39 -14.05
C MET A 8 2.62 -7.69 -14.11
N LYS A 9 2.24 -8.25 -12.95
CA LYS A 9 1.43 -9.48 -12.88
C LYS A 9 -0.01 -9.28 -13.38
N SER A 10 -0.60 -8.12 -13.14
CA SER A 10 -1.96 -7.79 -13.57
C SER A 10 -2.07 -7.38 -15.05
N GLY A 11 -0.95 -7.29 -15.78
CA GLY A 11 -0.93 -6.86 -17.18
C GLY A 11 -1.14 -5.36 -17.38
N LEU A 12 -1.12 -4.56 -16.30
CA LEU A 12 -1.37 -3.12 -16.29
C LEU A 12 -0.08 -2.30 -16.47
N ALA A 13 0.86 -2.79 -17.28
CA ALA A 13 2.14 -2.11 -17.54
C ALA A 13 1.99 -0.82 -18.40
N GLY A 14 0.76 -0.49 -18.82
CA GLY A 14 0.41 0.79 -19.44
C GLY A 14 0.27 1.88 -18.38
N THR A 15 1.00 2.97 -18.57
CA THR A 15 1.29 4.05 -17.61
C THR A 15 0.10 4.75 -16.93
N ASP A 16 -1.15 4.48 -17.30
CA ASP A 16 -2.34 5.15 -16.75
C ASP A 16 -3.20 4.25 -15.83
N ASP A 17 -3.22 2.94 -16.05
CA ASP A 17 -4.15 2.05 -15.35
C ASP A 17 -3.73 1.79 -13.89
N TYR A 18 -2.43 1.80 -13.58
CA TYR A 18 -1.95 1.52 -12.22
C TYR A 18 -2.32 2.63 -11.23
N LEU A 19 -2.46 3.89 -11.68
CA LEU A 19 -2.89 5.02 -10.85
C LEU A 19 -4.39 4.96 -10.57
N SER A 20 -5.18 4.39 -11.48
CA SER A 20 -6.63 4.26 -11.31
C SER A 20 -7.03 3.34 -10.15
N GLU A 21 -6.15 2.40 -9.79
CA GLU A 21 -6.35 1.49 -8.65
C GLU A 21 -5.92 2.12 -7.30
N TRP A 22 -5.36 3.34 -7.28
CA TRP A 22 -4.97 4.00 -6.03
C TRP A 22 -6.20 4.44 -5.25
N ARG A 23 -6.37 3.85 -4.06
CA ARG A 23 -7.45 4.21 -3.15
C ARG A 23 -6.94 5.19 -2.11
N LYS A 24 -7.44 6.43 -2.15
CA LYS A 24 -7.31 7.37 -1.04
C LYS A 24 -8.43 7.07 -0.04
N VAL A 25 -8.08 6.51 1.10
CA VAL A 25 -9.02 6.26 2.20
C VAL A 25 -8.67 7.21 3.33
N GLN A 26 -9.61 8.11 3.67
CA GLN A 26 -9.50 8.89 4.89
C GLN A 26 -9.94 8.00 6.05
N THR A 27 -8.99 7.64 6.91
CA THR A 27 -9.22 6.69 8.03
C THR A 27 -9.77 7.40 9.26
N ALA A 28 -9.14 8.49 9.70
CA ALA A 28 -9.63 9.38 10.75
C ALA A 28 -8.82 10.69 10.78
N THR A 29 -9.37 11.74 11.39
CA THR A 29 -8.58 12.89 11.85
C THR A 29 -7.97 12.52 13.19
N ILE A 30 -6.64 12.56 13.29
CA ILE A 30 -5.90 12.29 14.52
C ILE A 30 -5.34 13.63 15.02
N ASP A 31 -5.74 14.01 16.23
CA ASP A 31 -5.23 15.21 16.89
C ASP A 31 -3.86 14.91 17.54
N GLY A 32 -2.88 15.80 17.34
CA GLY A 32 -1.54 15.65 17.93
C GLY A 32 -0.43 16.19 17.04
N ASP A 33 0.81 15.89 17.41
CA ASP A 33 1.97 16.21 16.59
C ASP A 33 1.98 15.33 15.33
N ALA A 34 1.97 15.98 14.17
CA ALA A 34 1.90 15.31 12.88
C ALA A 34 3.10 14.39 12.62
N ILE A 35 4.29 14.75 13.14
CA ILE A 35 5.50 13.91 12.98
C ILE A 35 5.34 12.62 13.79
N ALA A 36 5.02 12.73 15.08
CA ALA A 36 4.80 11.57 15.93
C ALA A 36 3.70 10.63 15.41
N ILE A 37 2.62 11.18 14.86
CA ILE A 37 1.54 10.38 14.26
C ILE A 37 2.03 9.67 12.99
N ALA A 38 2.78 10.35 12.12
CA ALA A 38 3.31 9.76 10.91
C ALA A 38 4.30 8.63 11.21
N ASP A 39 5.17 8.80 12.20
CA ASP A 39 6.14 7.78 12.62
C ASP A 39 5.42 6.55 13.19
N ALA A 40 4.44 6.74 14.08
CA ALA A 40 3.67 5.64 14.65
C ALA A 40 2.88 4.86 13.59
N GLU A 41 2.30 5.56 12.61
CA GLU A 41 1.58 4.91 11.51
C GLU A 41 2.53 4.18 10.56
N ALA A 42 3.72 4.72 10.31
CA ALA A 42 4.75 4.04 9.54
C ALA A 42 5.18 2.72 10.22
N GLU A 43 5.48 2.75 11.53
CA GLU A 43 5.81 1.55 12.30
C GLU A 43 4.68 0.52 12.28
N ARG A 44 3.43 0.97 12.41
CA ARG A 44 2.25 0.09 12.35
C ARG A 44 2.15 -0.59 10.98
N LEU A 45 2.33 0.16 9.90
CA LEU A 45 2.28 -0.38 8.54
C LEU A 45 3.45 -1.33 8.26
N GLU A 46 4.65 -1.05 8.75
CA GLU A 46 5.80 -1.95 8.61
C GLU A 46 5.59 -3.28 9.36
N ALA A 47 4.95 -3.25 10.52
CA ALA A 47 4.61 -4.44 11.29
C ALA A 47 3.46 -5.24 10.66
N GLU A 48 2.44 -4.56 10.12
CA GLU A 48 1.27 -5.20 9.51
C GLU A 48 1.59 -5.80 8.13
N TYR A 49 2.36 -5.08 7.30
CA TYR A 49 2.71 -5.49 5.94
C TYR A 49 4.04 -6.22 5.91
N ASP A 50 4.09 -7.34 6.62
CA ASP A 50 5.24 -8.23 6.60
C ASP A 50 5.49 -8.86 5.21
N HIS A 51 6.62 -9.55 5.06
CA HIS A 51 7.02 -10.11 3.77
C HIS A 51 6.00 -11.14 3.22
N GLU A 52 5.32 -11.89 4.09
CA GLU A 52 4.36 -12.92 3.66
C GLU A 52 3.03 -12.30 3.23
N LEU A 53 2.55 -11.27 3.93
CA LEU A 53 1.39 -10.50 3.53
C LEU A 53 1.66 -9.78 2.20
N VAL A 54 2.83 -9.15 2.05
CA VAL A 54 3.22 -8.49 0.80
C VAL A 54 3.27 -9.47 -0.37
N LYS A 55 3.80 -10.69 -0.18
CA LYS A 55 3.76 -11.74 -1.21
C LYS A 55 2.33 -12.13 -1.58
N THR A 56 1.44 -12.25 -0.58
CA THR A 56 0.03 -12.58 -0.78
C THR A 56 -0.68 -11.48 -1.57
N LEU A 57 -0.45 -10.22 -1.24
CA LEU A 57 -0.97 -9.08 -1.96
C LEU A 57 -0.46 -9.05 -3.41
N ILE A 58 0.84 -9.27 -3.65
CA ILE A 58 1.39 -9.41 -5.01
C ILE A 58 0.70 -10.57 -5.75
N ALA A 59 0.47 -11.69 -5.07
CA ALA A 59 -0.21 -12.83 -5.67
C ALA A 59 -1.65 -12.48 -6.08
N ASN A 60 -2.32 -11.61 -5.32
CA ASN A 60 -3.68 -11.12 -5.53
C ASN A 60 -3.76 -9.76 -6.24
N ASN A 61 -2.77 -9.42 -7.08
CA ASN A 61 -2.74 -8.18 -7.87
C ASN A 61 -2.89 -6.89 -7.03
N GLY A 62 -2.33 -6.88 -5.81
CA GLY A 62 -2.34 -5.73 -4.90
C GLY A 62 -3.62 -5.56 -4.08
N ARG A 63 -4.51 -6.55 -4.06
CA ARG A 63 -5.78 -6.50 -3.33
C ARG A 63 -5.71 -7.31 -2.03
N ALA A 64 -6.09 -6.67 -0.92
CA ALA A 64 -6.30 -7.32 0.38
C ALA A 64 -7.66 -8.04 0.41
#